data_AF-A0A936YZU5-F1
#
_entry.id   AF-A0A936YZU5-F1
#
_cell.length_a   1.000
_cell.length_b   1.000
_cell.length_c   1.000
_cell.angle_alpha   90.00
_cell.angle_beta   90.00
_cell.angle_gamma   90.00
#
_symmetry.space_group_name_H-M   'P 1'
#
loop_
_entity.id
_entity.type
_entity.pdbx_description
1 polymer ?
#
loop_
_entity_poly.entity_id
_entity_poly.type
_entity_poly.pdbx_seq_one_letter_code
_entity_poly.pdbx_strand_id
1 'polypeptide(L)'
;MTFEAYIKTIREKTGKGPLEFFDEAVAAGALLPGTKTMQFVDWLKARSGLGHGHAMAVWEAFKREGWVPLQAGGRDASKTASKTKGGRA
;
A
#
# COMPACT_ATOMS: atom_id res chain seq x y z
N MET A 1 14.53 5.48 -9.49
CA MET A 1 13.51 6.43 -8.99
C MET A 1 13.13 6.03 -7.58
N THR A 2 12.97 7.00 -6.68
CA THR A 2 12.65 6.75 -5.27
C THR A 2 11.17 6.42 -5.09
N PHE A 3 10.84 5.71 -4.01
CA PHE A 3 9.46 5.41 -3.62
C PHE A 3 8.61 6.69 -3.48
N GLU A 4 9.19 7.76 -2.95
CA GLU A 4 8.53 9.06 -2.80
C GLU A 4 8.09 9.66 -4.15
N ALA A 5 8.88 9.50 -5.22
CA ALA A 5 8.52 9.97 -6.55
C ALA A 5 7.28 9.24 -7.11
N TYR A 6 7.14 7.94 -6.80
CA TYR A 6 5.94 7.19 -7.13
C TYR A 6 4.72 7.71 -6.37
N ILE A 7 4.84 7.91 -5.06
CA ILE A 7 3.73 8.43 -4.23
C ILE A 7 3.32 9.84 -4.68
N LYS A 8 4.28 10.70 -5.00
CA LYS A 8 4.00 12.04 -5.57
C LYS A 8 3.24 11.94 -6.88
N THR A 9 3.70 11.09 -7.81
CA THR A 9 3.04 10.88 -9.11
C THR A 9 1.62 10.34 -8.94
N ILE A 10 1.41 9.43 -7.98
CA ILE A 10 0.08 8.90 -7.64
C ILE A 10 -0.82 10.02 -7.16
N ARG A 11 -0.34 10.86 -6.24
CA ARG A 11 -1.09 12.00 -5.71
C ARG A 11 -1.41 13.04 -6.79
N GLU A 12 -0.50 13.27 -7.72
CA GLU A 12 -0.71 14.16 -8.87
C GLU A 12 -1.76 13.61 -9.85
N LYS A 13 -1.79 12.29 -10.07
CA LYS A 13 -2.76 11.64 -10.97
C LYS A 13 -4.16 11.50 -10.37
N THR A 14 -4.22 11.21 -9.08
CA THR A 14 -5.47 10.78 -8.42
C THR A 14 -6.02 11.84 -7.47
N GLY A 15 -5.21 12.86 -7.15
CA GLY A 15 -5.50 13.83 -6.09
C GLY A 15 -5.37 13.25 -4.66
N LYS A 16 -5.11 11.95 -4.53
CA LYS A 16 -5.25 11.21 -3.27
C LYS A 16 -3.93 10.63 -2.79
N GLY A 17 -3.79 10.58 -1.46
CA GLY A 17 -2.63 9.99 -0.80
C GLY A 17 -2.84 8.52 -0.44
N PRO A 18 -1.78 7.83 0.04
CA PRO A 18 -1.89 6.45 0.53
C PRO A 18 -2.96 6.32 1.63
N LEU A 19 -3.02 7.26 2.57
CA LEU A 19 -4.00 7.25 3.66
C LEU A 19 -5.45 7.30 3.14
N GLU A 20 -5.74 8.23 2.24
CA GLU A 20 -7.06 8.34 1.61
C GLU A 20 -7.47 7.04 0.89
N PHE A 21 -6.52 6.39 0.20
CA PHE A 21 -6.78 5.10 -0.44
C PHE A 21 -7.05 3.99 0.56
N PHE A 22 -6.40 4.03 1.73
CA PHE A 22 -6.65 3.08 2.80
C PHE A 22 -8.06 3.26 3.35
N ASP A 23 -8.45 4.49 3.69
CA ASP A 23 -9.79 4.79 4.20
C ASP A 23 -10.87 4.42 3.17
N GLU A 24 -10.68 4.74 1.89
CA GLU A 24 -11.61 4.33 0.83
C GLU A 24 -11.69 2.82 0.68
N ALA A 25 -10.56 2.11 0.78
CA ALA A 25 -10.54 0.67 0.61
C ALA A 25 -11.20 -0.04 1.80
N VAL A 26 -11.02 0.46 3.02
CA VAL A 26 -11.73 -0.04 4.22
C VAL A 26 -13.21 0.26 4.12
N ALA A 27 -13.59 1.50 3.76
CA ALA A 27 -14.99 1.91 3.61
C ALA A 27 -15.71 1.14 2.49
N ALA A 28 -15.00 0.83 1.40
CA ALA A 28 -15.54 0.03 0.30
C ALA A 28 -15.53 -1.49 0.56
N GLY A 29 -14.93 -1.95 1.66
CA GLY A 29 -14.71 -3.38 1.92
C GLY A 29 -13.72 -4.04 0.94
N ALA A 30 -12.92 -3.26 0.23
CA ALA A 30 -11.84 -3.77 -0.61
C ALA A 30 -10.64 -4.21 0.22
N LEU A 31 -10.47 -3.62 1.41
CA LEU A 31 -9.43 -3.99 2.37
C LEU A 31 -10.07 -4.67 3.59
N LEU A 32 -9.98 -6.00 3.60
CA LEU A 32 -10.50 -6.88 4.62
C LEU A 32 -9.38 -7.77 5.17
N PRO A 33 -9.62 -8.41 6.33
CA PRO A 33 -8.70 -9.41 6.83
C PRO A 33 -8.61 -10.60 5.87
N GLY A 34 -7.42 -10.80 5.29
CA GLY A 34 -7.20 -11.82 4.25
C GLY A 34 -7.35 -11.34 2.81
N THR A 35 -7.58 -10.03 2.57
CA THR A 35 -7.51 -9.45 1.22
C THR A 35 -6.16 -9.76 0.59
N LYS A 36 -6.19 -10.38 -0.59
CA LYS A 36 -4.98 -10.65 -1.38
C LYS A 36 -4.47 -9.37 -2.01
N THR A 37 -3.14 -9.22 -2.07
CA THR A 37 -2.47 -8.11 -2.75
C THR A 37 -3.04 -7.82 -4.14
N MET A 38 -3.18 -8.86 -4.97
CA MET A 38 -3.73 -8.73 -6.33
C MET A 38 -5.16 -8.16 -6.34
N GLN A 39 -6.00 -8.56 -5.39
CA GLN A 39 -7.39 -8.12 -5.32
C GLN A 39 -7.47 -6.63 -4.99
N PHE A 40 -6.65 -6.15 -4.04
CA PHE A 40 -6.52 -4.73 -3.76
C PHE A 40 -5.94 -3.97 -4.96
N VAL A 41 -4.90 -4.49 -5.59
CA VAL A 41 -4.25 -3.88 -6.76
C VAL A 41 -5.25 -3.73 -7.93
N ASP A 42 -6.05 -4.75 -8.22
CA ASP A 42 -7.06 -4.69 -9.27
C ASP A 42 -8.20 -3.72 -8.92
N TRP A 43 -8.64 -3.70 -7.66
CA TRP A 43 -9.61 -2.71 -7.19
C TRP A 43 -9.07 -1.27 -7.34
N LEU A 44 -7.83 -1.03 -6.94
CA LEU A 44 -7.19 0.28 -7.01
C LEU A 44 -6.98 0.71 -8.47
N LYS A 45 -6.61 -0.22 -9.36
CA LYS A 45 -6.54 0.02 -10.81
C LYS A 45 -7.91 0.46 -11.36
N ALA A 46 -8.97 -0.25 -11.00
CA ALA A 46 -10.33 0.06 -11.45
C ALA A 46 -10.86 1.39 -10.91
N ARG A 47 -10.54 1.73 -9.64
CA ARG A 47 -11.05 2.93 -8.96
C ARG A 47 -10.27 4.20 -9.30
N SER A 48 -8.94 4.10 -9.35
CA SER A 48 -8.04 5.25 -9.47
C SER A 48 -7.31 5.34 -10.80
N GLY A 49 -7.53 4.39 -11.73
CA GLY A 49 -6.90 4.40 -13.05
C GLY A 49 -5.37 4.28 -13.01
N LEU A 50 -4.82 3.84 -11.88
CA LEU A 50 -3.38 3.69 -11.70
C LEU A 50 -2.87 2.49 -12.49
N GLY A 51 -1.67 2.61 -13.06
CA GLY A 51 -0.96 1.46 -13.63
C GLY A 51 -0.51 0.47 -12.55
N HIS A 52 -0.26 -0.78 -12.93
CA HIS A 52 0.11 -1.87 -12.01
C HIS A 52 1.26 -1.50 -11.06
N GLY A 53 2.33 -0.87 -11.56
CA GLY A 53 3.48 -0.46 -10.73
C GLY A 53 3.15 0.60 -9.68
N HIS A 54 2.24 1.53 -9.99
CA HIS A 54 1.78 2.53 -9.02
C HIS A 54 0.88 1.89 -7.96
N ALA A 55 0.01 0.97 -8.36
CA ALA A 55 -0.86 0.28 -7.42
C ALA A 55 -0.07 -0.61 -6.44
N MET A 56 0.97 -1.29 -6.92
CA MET A 56 1.91 -2.03 -6.06
C MET A 56 2.70 -1.11 -5.13
N ALA A 57 3.05 0.11 -5.57
CA ALA A 57 3.70 1.08 -4.69
C ALA A 57 2.79 1.52 -3.54
N VAL A 58 1.48 1.73 -3.79
CA VAL A 58 0.50 2.02 -2.73
C VAL A 58 0.40 0.84 -1.75
N TRP A 59 0.32 -0.39 -2.25
CA TRP A 59 0.30 -1.58 -1.40
C TRP A 59 1.55 -1.71 -0.53
N GLU A 60 2.73 -1.48 -1.10
CA GLU A 60 3.99 -1.50 -0.36
C GLU A 60 4.05 -0.36 0.66
N ALA A 61 3.43 0.80 0.37
CA ALA A 61 3.23 1.87 1.35
C ALA A 61 2.45 1.36 2.57
N PHE A 62 1.34 0.66 2.34
CA PHE A 62 0.49 0.17 3.43
C PHE A 62 1.23 -0.86 4.28
N LYS A 63 2.04 -1.72 3.67
CA LYS A 63 2.90 -2.67 4.39
C LYS A 63 3.96 -1.97 5.23
N ARG A 64 4.56 -0.90 4.70
CA ARG A 64 5.58 -0.09 5.40
C ARG A 64 5.00 0.66 6.59
N GLU A 65 3.78 1.17 6.45
CA GLU A 65 3.02 1.83 7.52
C GLU A 65 2.42 0.81 8.52
N GLY A 66 2.41 -0.49 8.19
CA GLY A 66 1.82 -1.53 9.03
C GLY A 66 0.29 -1.59 9.00
N TRP A 67 -0.34 -0.96 8.00
CA TRP A 67 -1.78 -1.00 7.79
C TRP A 67 -2.29 -2.33 7.24
N VAL A 68 -1.39 -3.10 6.59
CA VAL A 68 -1.66 -4.46 6.09
C VAL A 68 -0.58 -5.43 6.54
N PRO A 69 -0.93 -6.71 6.80
CA PRO A 69 -2.27 -7.29 6.72
C PRO A 69 -3.17 -6.80 7.87
N LEU A 70 -4.44 -6.49 7.53
CA LEU A 70 -5.50 -6.36 8.54
C LEU A 70 -5.65 -7.74 9.19
N GLN A 71 -5.00 -7.98 10.31
CA GLN A 71 -5.07 -9.28 10.98
C GLN A 71 -6.51 -9.49 11.51
N ALA A 72 -7.15 -10.60 11.12
CA ALA A 72 -8.51 -10.97 11.54
C ALA A 72 -8.62 -11.36 13.03
N GLY A 73 -7.55 -11.14 13.80
CA GLY A 73 -7.32 -11.75 15.10
C GLY A 73 -6.15 -12.73 15.03
N GLY A 74 -5.08 -12.45 15.78
CA GLY A 74 -3.98 -13.38 16.00
C GLY A 74 -2.60 -12.83 15.61
N ARG A 75 -1.88 -12.31 16.61
CA ARG A 75 -0.43 -12.03 16.56
C ARG A 75 0.34 -13.18 15.91
N ASP A 76 1.08 -12.90 14.84
CA ASP A 76 2.49 -13.35 14.71
C ASP A 76 3.21 -12.44 13.70
N ALA A 77 3.93 -11.45 14.21
CA ALA A 77 4.76 -10.54 13.44
C ALA A 77 6.21 -11.07 13.38
N SER A 78 6.39 -12.30 12.91
CA SER A 78 7.73 -12.85 12.66
C SER A 78 8.20 -12.55 11.24
N LYS A 79 8.17 -11.27 10.78
CA LYS A 79 8.98 -10.82 9.62
C LYS A 79 9.02 -9.30 9.37
N THR A 80 9.44 -8.51 10.35
CA THR A 80 9.91 -7.13 10.10
C THR A 80 11.25 -6.90 10.79
N ALA A 81 12.26 -7.65 10.37
CA ALA A 81 13.65 -7.33 10.67
C ALA A 81 14.52 -7.71 9.47
N SER A 82 15.00 -6.68 8.76
CA SER A 82 16.13 -6.60 7.81
C SER A 82 15.70 -5.70 6.64
N LYS A 83 16.26 -4.51 6.37
CA LYS A 83 17.54 -3.95 6.76
C LYS A 83 17.55 -2.47 6.37
N THR A 84 17.57 -1.58 7.36
CA THR A 84 18.04 -0.20 7.19
C THR A 84 19.55 -0.23 7.44
N LYS A 85 20.36 0.09 6.42
CA LYS A 85 21.76 0.54 6.53
C LYS A 85 22.10 1.18 5.18
N GLY A 86 22.35 2.48 5.01
CA GLY A 86 22.96 3.44 5.92
C GLY A 86 24.48 3.45 5.72
N GLY A 87 25.00 4.41 4.96
CA GLY A 87 26.43 4.69 4.72
C GLY A 87 26.71 4.73 3.21
N ARG A 88 26.97 5.86 2.53
CA ARG A 88 27.71 7.09 2.87
C ARG A 88 29.12 6.80 3.40
N ALA A 89 30.02 6.53 2.47
CA ALA A 89 31.35 7.14 2.33
C ALA A 89 31.85 6.82 0.91
#